data_AF-A0A7X0GC94-F1
#
_entry.id   AF-A0A7X0GC94-F1
#
_cell.length_a   1.000
_cell.length_b   1.000
_cell.length_c   1.000
_cell.angle_alpha   90.00
_cell.angle_beta   90.00
_cell.angle_gamma   90.00
#
_symmetry.space_group_name_H-M   'P 1'
#
loop_
_entity.id
_entity.type
_entity.pdbx_description
1 polymer ?
#
loop_
_entity_poly.entity_id
_entity_poly.type
_entity_poly.pdbx_seq_one_letter_code
_entity_poly.pdbx_strand_id
1 'polypeptide(L)'
;MSPLSVTDLAEAANVSRQLVYLQFGDRDALLIAAAANLVERELLPEISDPREPHRERLLATVRHFASHRSFYRAMLTGPCAYPMTRTLNDLFSSLVSPAGMREAFGEFDDDTTARDITAVIVGGTASIVNDWLIDSNNRLDAAEANELAERILHVSAIIVAGLR
;
A
#
# COMPACT_ATOMS: atom_id res chain seq x y z
N MET A 1 20.81 2.86 -15.84
CA MET A 1 20.90 2.00 -14.64
C MET A 1 20.73 0.57 -15.11
N SER A 2 21.71 -0.30 -14.85
CA SER A 2 21.56 -1.74 -15.09
C SER A 2 20.51 -2.31 -14.12
N PRO A 3 19.69 -3.28 -14.53
CA PRO A 3 18.70 -3.89 -13.66
C PRO A 3 19.40 -4.59 -12.49
N LEU A 4 18.97 -4.27 -11.26
CA LEU A 4 19.47 -4.88 -10.03
C LEU A 4 19.27 -6.39 -10.07
N SER A 5 20.34 -7.17 -9.89
CA SER A 5 20.31 -8.63 -9.98
C SER A 5 20.21 -9.31 -8.61
N VAL A 6 19.85 -10.60 -8.59
CA VAL A 6 19.90 -11.42 -7.36
C VAL A 6 21.33 -11.50 -6.80
N THR A 7 22.35 -11.42 -7.67
CA THR A 7 23.75 -11.40 -7.24
C THR A 7 24.05 -10.14 -6.44
N ASP A 8 23.68 -8.97 -6.97
CA ASP A 8 23.91 -7.69 -6.29
C ASP A 8 23.19 -7.64 -4.93
N LEU A 9 21.97 -8.17 -4.87
CA LEU A 9 21.20 -8.29 -3.63
C LEU A 9 21.84 -9.22 -2.60
N ALA A 10 22.31 -10.40 -3.04
CA ALA A 10 22.94 -11.37 -2.15
C ALA A 10 24.28 -10.84 -1.60
N GLU A 11 25.08 -10.19 -2.45
CA GLU A 11 26.34 -9.55 -2.07
C GLU A 11 26.09 -8.41 -1.06
N ALA A 12 25.13 -7.53 -1.33
CA ALA A 12 24.79 -6.43 -0.42
C ALA A 12 24.30 -6.93 0.96
N ALA A 13 23.59 -8.05 0.99
CA ALA A 13 23.11 -8.68 2.22
C ALA A 13 24.13 -9.62 2.88
N ASN A 14 25.33 -9.79 2.30
CA ASN A 14 26.37 -10.73 2.77
C ASN A 14 25.84 -12.17 2.96
N VAL A 15 25.05 -12.64 2.00
CA VAL A 15 24.50 -14.01 1.97
C VAL A 15 24.80 -14.69 0.64
N SER A 16 24.66 -16.01 0.58
CA SER A 16 24.77 -16.72 -0.70
C SER A 16 23.54 -16.50 -1.58
N ARG A 17 23.73 -16.45 -2.90
CA ARG A 17 22.61 -16.45 -3.87
C ARG A 17 21.69 -17.65 -3.69
N GLN A 18 22.25 -18.80 -3.31
CA GLN A 18 21.47 -20.01 -3.05
C GLN A 18 20.50 -19.83 -1.88
N LEU A 19 20.90 -19.11 -0.82
CA LEU A 19 20.00 -18.79 0.29
C LEU A 19 18.85 -17.89 -0.17
N VAL A 20 19.13 -16.89 -1.00
CA VAL A 20 18.07 -16.02 -1.55
C VAL A 20 17.05 -16.82 -2.36
N TYR A 21 17.51 -17.69 -3.27
CA TYR A 21 16.61 -18.55 -4.03
C TYR A 21 15.84 -19.54 -3.16
N LEU A 22 16.47 -20.09 -2.12
CA LEU A 22 15.81 -21.02 -1.18
C LEU A 22 14.68 -20.33 -0.40
N GLN A 23 14.88 -19.07 0.02
CA GLN A 23 13.92 -18.34 0.86
C GLN A 23 12.82 -17.67 0.04
N PHE A 24 13.15 -17.12 -1.13
CA PHE A 24 12.25 -16.25 -1.88
C PHE A 24 11.90 -16.79 -3.27
N GLY A 25 12.59 -17.80 -3.78
CA GLY A 25 12.34 -18.36 -5.10
C GLY A 25 12.92 -17.53 -6.26
N ASP A 26 12.66 -16.23 -6.29
CA ASP A 26 13.22 -15.31 -7.28
C ASP A 26 13.39 -13.87 -6.75
N ARG A 27 13.88 -12.97 -7.63
CA ARG A 27 14.12 -11.56 -7.30
C ARG A 27 12.83 -10.81 -6.99
N ASP A 28 11.78 -11.04 -7.77
CA ASP A 28 10.57 -10.25 -7.69
C ASP A 28 9.77 -10.62 -6.43
N ALA A 29 9.75 -11.91 -6.08
CA ALA A 29 9.22 -12.40 -4.80
C ALA A 29 9.98 -11.83 -3.59
N LEU A 30 11.31 -11.71 -3.65
CA LEU A 30 12.11 -11.03 -2.63
C LEU A 30 11.71 -9.55 -2.49
N LEU A 31 11.54 -8.83 -3.61
CA LEU A 31 11.15 -7.41 -3.58
C LEU A 31 9.74 -7.21 -3.02
N ILE A 32 8.79 -8.09 -3.37
CA ILE A 32 7.43 -8.08 -2.82
C ILE A 32 7.45 -8.34 -1.31
N ALA A 33 8.22 -9.34 -0.86
CA ALA A 33 8.38 -9.64 0.55
C ALA A 33 9.01 -8.46 1.32
N ALA A 34 9.99 -7.78 0.73
CA ALA A 34 10.58 -6.58 1.31
C ALA A 34 9.56 -5.43 1.42
N ALA A 35 8.73 -5.21 0.40
CA ALA A 35 7.67 -4.19 0.43
C ALA A 35 6.60 -4.48 1.50
N ALA A 36 6.15 -5.73 1.59
CA ALA A 36 5.22 -6.16 2.64
C ALA A 36 5.84 -6.00 4.03
N ASN A 37 7.08 -6.47 4.22
CA ASN A 37 7.78 -6.34 5.50
C ASN A 37 7.94 -4.87 5.93
N LEU A 38 8.20 -3.96 4.98
CA LEU A 38 8.33 -2.54 5.27
C LEU A 38 7.01 -1.95 5.77
N VAL A 39 5.89 -2.29 5.14
CA VAL A 39 4.55 -1.88 5.60
C VAL A 39 4.22 -2.50 6.96
N GLU A 40 4.45 -3.81 7.13
CA GLU A 40 4.17 -4.52 8.38
C GLU A 40 4.97 -3.99 9.57
N ARG A 41 6.24 -3.66 9.35
CA ARG A 41 7.15 -3.22 10.41
C ARG A 41 6.97 -1.75 10.77
N GLU A 42 6.76 -0.89 9.77
CA GLU A 42 6.80 0.56 9.96
C GLU A 42 5.41 1.19 9.95
N LEU A 43 4.54 0.79 9.02
CA LEU A 43 3.25 1.44 8.85
C LEU A 43 2.13 0.81 9.69
N LEU A 44 2.00 -0.52 9.69
CA LEU A 44 0.92 -1.19 10.42
C LEU A 44 0.86 -0.82 11.91
N PRO A 45 1.97 -0.71 12.65
CA PRO A 45 1.92 -0.28 14.06
C PRO A 45 1.30 1.11 14.25
N GLU A 46 1.42 2.01 13.28
CA GLU A 46 0.87 3.36 13.33
C GLU A 46 -0.60 3.43 12.93
N ILE A 47 -1.07 2.54 12.05
CA ILE A 47 -2.43 2.62 11.48
C ILE A 47 -3.39 1.53 11.98
N SER A 48 -2.92 0.57 12.78
CA SER A 48 -3.76 -0.53 13.24
C SER A 48 -4.61 -0.21 14.48
N ASP A 49 -4.36 0.90 15.18
CA ASP A 49 -5.23 1.30 16.29
C ASP A 49 -6.56 1.83 15.73
N PRO A 50 -7.70 1.14 15.97
CA PRO A 50 -9.00 1.58 15.46
C PRO A 50 -9.48 2.89 16.10
N ARG A 51 -8.90 3.31 17.24
CA ARG A 51 -9.24 4.56 17.93
C ARG A 51 -8.65 5.78 17.24
N GLU A 52 -7.58 5.60 16.46
CA GLU A 52 -6.95 6.71 15.74
C GLU A 52 -7.88 7.23 14.65
N PRO A 53 -8.03 8.56 14.48
CA PRO A 53 -8.89 9.11 13.44
C PRO A 53 -8.48 8.60 12.04
N HIS A 54 -9.47 8.30 11.19
CA HIS A 54 -9.21 7.84 9.82
C HIS A 54 -8.26 8.78 9.04
N ARG A 55 -8.40 10.08 9.27
CA ARG A 55 -7.52 11.11 8.68
C ARG A 55 -6.05 10.90 9.06
N GLU A 56 -5.77 10.60 10.32
CA GLU A 56 -4.40 10.43 10.83
C GLU A 56 -3.78 9.14 10.30
N ARG A 57 -4.55 8.05 10.30
CA ARG A 57 -4.12 6.77 9.68
C ARG A 57 -3.79 6.93 8.20
N LEU A 58 -4.63 7.62 7.44
CA LEU A 58 -4.37 7.85 6.02
C LEU A 58 -3.14 8.75 5.80
N LEU A 59 -2.97 9.77 6.63
CA LEU A 59 -1.80 10.63 6.55
C LEU A 59 -0.50 9.87 6.85
N ALA A 60 -0.51 8.97 7.85
CA ALA A 60 0.60 8.07 8.13
C ALA A 60 0.91 7.17 6.93
N THR A 61 -0.11 6.57 6.30
CA THR A 61 0.02 5.79 5.06
C THR A 61 0.71 6.58 3.95
N VAL A 62 0.23 7.80 3.66
CA VAL A 62 0.82 8.63 2.60
C VAL A 62 2.27 8.99 2.94
N ARG A 63 2.56 9.36 4.20
CA ARG A 63 3.93 9.69 4.65
C ARG A 63 4.89 8.52 4.55
N HIS A 64 4.43 7.30 4.84
CA HIS A 64 5.22 6.07 4.67
C HIS A 64 5.64 5.88 3.21
N PHE A 65 4.66 5.90 2.30
CA PHE A 65 4.92 5.77 0.86
C PHE A 65 5.79 6.91 0.31
N ALA A 66 5.63 8.12 0.84
CA ALA A 66 6.49 9.25 0.54
C ALA A 66 7.95 8.96 0.96
N SER A 67 8.16 8.53 2.21
CA SER A 67 9.49 8.30 2.79
C SER A 67 10.27 7.22 2.04
N HIS A 68 9.56 6.24 1.46
CA HIS A 68 10.13 5.14 0.68
C HIS A 68 9.83 5.25 -0.82
N ARG A 69 9.56 6.46 -1.32
CA ARG A 69 9.04 6.70 -2.67
C ARG A 69 9.91 6.12 -3.77
N SER A 70 11.23 6.24 -3.68
CA SER A 70 12.16 5.71 -4.70
C SER A 70 12.02 4.20 -4.88
N PHE A 71 11.87 3.47 -3.77
CA PHE A 71 11.68 2.03 -3.74
C PHE A 71 10.32 1.65 -4.33
N TYR A 72 9.22 2.22 -3.83
CA TYR A 72 7.88 1.91 -4.32
C TYR A 72 7.68 2.31 -5.78
N ARG A 73 8.16 3.48 -6.20
CA ARG A 73 8.13 3.92 -7.60
C ARG A 73 8.84 2.91 -8.50
N ALA A 74 10.05 2.48 -8.13
CA ALA A 74 10.81 1.53 -8.93
C ALA A 74 10.06 0.20 -9.11
N MET A 75 9.39 -0.28 -8.06
CA MET A 75 8.55 -1.48 -8.14
C MET A 75 7.28 -1.27 -8.99
N LEU A 76 6.60 -0.14 -8.83
CA LEU A 76 5.39 0.21 -9.59
C LEU A 76 5.65 0.39 -11.08
N THR A 77 6.86 0.80 -11.47
CA THR A 77 7.28 0.91 -12.88
C THR A 77 8.01 -0.34 -13.39
N GLY A 78 8.10 -1.39 -12.57
CA GLY A 78 8.85 -2.61 -12.84
C GLY A 78 7.96 -3.83 -13.13
N PRO A 79 8.56 -5.01 -13.40
CA PRO A 79 7.84 -6.24 -13.73
C PRO A 79 6.98 -6.79 -12.57
N CYS A 80 7.28 -6.42 -11.32
CA CYS A 80 6.57 -6.87 -10.13
C CYS A 80 5.45 -5.92 -9.66
N ALA A 81 5.10 -4.90 -10.46
CA ALA A 81 4.11 -3.88 -10.08
C ALA A 81 2.74 -4.47 -9.69
N TYR A 82 2.18 -5.34 -10.55
CA TYR A 82 0.89 -5.99 -10.29
C TYR A 82 0.92 -6.90 -9.05
N PRO A 83 1.82 -7.89 -8.93
CA PRO A 83 1.83 -8.77 -7.76
C PRO A 83 2.12 -8.01 -6.46
N MET A 84 3.00 -7.00 -6.47
CA MET A 84 3.20 -6.13 -5.31
C MET A 84 1.92 -5.38 -4.92
N THR A 85 1.25 -4.72 -5.88
CA THR A 85 0.02 -3.97 -5.62
C THR A 85 -1.05 -4.87 -5.02
N ARG A 86 -1.18 -6.09 -5.54
CA ARG A 86 -2.11 -7.09 -5.00
C ARG A 86 -1.75 -7.47 -3.56
N THR A 87 -0.48 -7.79 -3.27
CA THR A 87 -0.03 -8.14 -1.92
C THR A 87 -0.31 -7.02 -0.92
N LEU A 88 -0.06 -5.76 -1.27
CA LEU A 88 -0.33 -4.64 -0.39
C LEU A 88 -1.84 -4.40 -0.22
N ASN A 89 -2.64 -4.53 -1.28
CA ASN A 89 -4.09 -4.44 -1.17
C ASN A 89 -4.67 -5.51 -0.26
N ASP A 90 -4.18 -6.75 -0.34
CA ASP A 90 -4.60 -7.83 0.56
C ASP A 90 -4.25 -7.49 2.02
N LEU A 91 -3.05 -6.93 2.25
CA LEU A 91 -2.61 -6.48 3.57
C LEU A 91 -3.51 -5.37 4.13
N PHE A 92 -3.79 -4.32 3.35
CA PHE A 92 -4.66 -3.22 3.78
C PHE A 92 -6.13 -3.63 3.93
N SER A 93 -6.61 -4.56 3.11
CA SER A 93 -7.98 -5.10 3.24
C SER A 93 -8.20 -5.77 4.59
N SER A 94 -7.15 -6.36 5.19
CA SER A 94 -7.24 -6.96 6.52
C SER A 94 -7.49 -5.95 7.65
N LEU A 95 -7.21 -4.66 7.42
CA LEU A 95 -7.45 -3.58 8.38
C LEU A 95 -8.89 -3.06 8.32
N VAL A 96 -9.62 -3.37 7.25
CA VAL A 96 -10.99 -2.93 7.06
C VAL A 96 -11.93 -3.89 7.77
N SER A 97 -12.53 -3.45 8.88
CA SER A 97 -13.47 -4.28 9.62
C SER A 97 -14.84 -4.32 8.93
N PRO A 98 -15.53 -5.47 8.90
CA PRO A 98 -16.91 -5.55 8.41
C PRO A 98 -17.88 -4.61 9.15
N ALA A 99 -17.64 -4.36 10.45
CA ALA A 99 -18.43 -3.43 11.23
C ALA A 99 -18.27 -1.98 10.74
N GLY A 100 -17.04 -1.53 10.49
CA GLY A 100 -16.78 -0.19 9.94
C GLY A 100 -17.36 -0.02 8.55
N MET A 101 -17.37 -1.08 7.73
CA MET A 101 -18.00 -1.06 6.41
C MET A 101 -19.52 -0.91 6.51
N ARG A 102 -20.17 -1.62 7.44
CA ARG A 102 -21.62 -1.48 7.67
C ARG A 102 -21.99 -0.10 8.19
N GLU A 103 -21.18 0.48 9.08
CA GLU A 103 -21.39 1.84 9.57
C GLU A 103 -21.29 2.89 8.45
N ALA A 104 -20.32 2.74 7.54
CA ALA A 104 -20.11 3.68 6.45
C ALA A 104 -21.22 3.59 5.38
N PHE A 105 -21.53 2.37 4.92
CA PHE A 105 -22.31 2.12 3.71
C PHE A 105 -23.68 1.46 3.96
N GLY A 106 -24.03 1.13 5.21
CA GLY A 106 -25.27 0.44 5.56
C GLY A 106 -25.12 -1.08 5.66
N GLU A 107 -26.22 -1.75 6.01
CA GLU A 107 -26.25 -3.22 6.07
C GLU A 107 -26.06 -3.83 4.68
N PHE A 108 -25.28 -4.90 4.61
CA PHE A 108 -25.09 -5.71 3.41
C PHE A 108 -25.69 -7.09 3.63
N ASP A 109 -26.34 -7.62 2.62
CA ASP A 109 -27.06 -8.91 2.71
C ASP A 109 -26.10 -10.11 2.81
N ASP A 110 -24.84 -9.97 2.39
CA ASP A 110 -23.85 -11.05 2.37
C ASP A 110 -22.38 -10.59 2.49
N ASP A 111 -21.51 -11.50 2.95
CA ASP A 111 -20.07 -11.26 3.16
C ASP A 111 -19.27 -11.02 1.87
N THR A 112 -19.79 -11.45 0.71
CA THR A 112 -19.14 -11.20 -0.59
C THR A 112 -19.30 -9.75 -0.99
N THR A 113 -20.48 -9.18 -0.82
CA THR A 113 -20.71 -7.74 -1.03
C THR A 113 -19.79 -6.89 -0.15
N ALA A 114 -19.64 -7.23 1.14
CA ALA A 114 -18.72 -6.52 2.04
C ALA A 114 -17.25 -6.62 1.58
N ARG A 115 -16.83 -7.79 1.08
CA ARG A 115 -15.48 -8.02 0.54
C ARG A 115 -15.22 -7.22 -0.74
N ASP A 116 -16.19 -7.19 -1.64
CA ASP A 116 -16.07 -6.49 -2.92
C ASP A 116 -16.00 -4.97 -2.72
N ILE A 117 -16.80 -4.42 -1.80
CA ILE A 117 -16.72 -2.99 -1.45
C ILE A 117 -15.37 -2.68 -0.78
N THR A 118 -14.88 -3.56 0.09
CA THR A 118 -13.54 -3.42 0.68
C THR A 118 -12.47 -3.36 -0.41
N ALA A 119 -12.55 -4.26 -1.41
CA ALA A 119 -11.63 -4.27 -2.54
C ALA A 119 -11.72 -2.99 -3.39
N VAL A 120 -12.92 -2.44 -3.59
CA VAL A 120 -13.13 -1.16 -4.29
C VAL A 120 -12.47 0.00 -3.52
N ILE A 121 -12.66 0.08 -2.20
CA ILE A 121 -12.12 1.18 -1.38
C ILE A 121 -10.59 1.09 -1.29
N VAL A 122 -10.06 -0.08 -0.96
CA VAL A 122 -8.61 -0.29 -0.85
C VAL A 122 -7.94 -0.14 -2.22
N GLY A 123 -8.49 -0.78 -3.26
CA GLY A 123 -7.98 -0.71 -4.62
C GLY A 123 -8.03 0.70 -5.21
N GLY A 124 -9.12 1.43 -5.01
CA GLY A 124 -9.25 2.82 -5.42
C GLY A 124 -8.25 3.74 -4.72
N THR A 125 -8.10 3.59 -3.40
CA THR A 125 -7.10 4.32 -2.62
C THR A 125 -5.68 4.02 -3.11
N ALA A 126 -5.36 2.75 -3.31
CA ALA A 126 -4.07 2.31 -3.82
C ALA A 126 -3.77 2.88 -5.21
N SER A 127 -4.77 2.94 -6.11
CA SER A 127 -4.59 3.55 -7.43
C SER A 127 -4.19 5.03 -7.33
N ILE A 128 -4.87 5.81 -6.49
CA ILE A 128 -4.57 7.24 -6.30
C ILE A 128 -3.15 7.44 -5.73
N VAL A 129 -2.75 6.59 -4.78
CA VAL A 129 -1.39 6.63 -4.19
C VAL A 129 -0.34 6.21 -5.22
N ASN A 130 -0.60 5.15 -6.00
CA ASN A 130 0.32 4.66 -7.03
C ASN A 130 0.56 5.71 -8.12
N ASP A 131 -0.50 6.33 -8.64
CA ASP A 131 -0.39 7.41 -9.63
C ASP A 131 0.44 8.57 -9.06
N TRP A 132 0.17 8.96 -7.81
CA TRP A 132 0.96 9.98 -7.14
C TRP A 132 2.43 9.59 -6.98
N LEU A 133 2.76 8.32 -6.69
CA LEU A 133 4.13 7.80 -6.60
C LEU A 133 4.87 7.77 -7.95
N ILE A 134 4.12 7.59 -9.04
CA ILE A 134 4.65 7.53 -10.41
C ILE A 134 4.79 8.94 -11.03
N ASP A 135 3.93 9.89 -10.70
CA ASP A 135 3.91 11.18 -11.41
C ASP A 135 4.61 12.33 -10.68
N SER A 136 4.70 12.32 -9.34
CA SER A 136 5.33 13.44 -8.62
C SER A 136 6.85 13.54 -8.83
N ASN A 137 7.34 14.77 -8.98
CA ASN A 137 8.72 15.15 -9.29
C ASN A 137 9.66 15.02 -8.07
N ASN A 138 9.86 13.80 -7.57
CA ASN A 138 10.90 13.36 -6.60
C ASN A 138 11.12 14.16 -5.30
N ARG A 139 10.46 15.30 -5.06
CA ARG A 139 10.58 16.07 -3.83
C ARG A 139 9.55 15.57 -2.84
N LEU A 140 10.05 15.02 -1.74
CA LEU A 140 9.32 14.84 -0.50
C LEU A 140 8.94 16.22 0.04
N ASP A 141 7.74 16.71 -0.31
CA ASP A 141 7.14 17.82 0.42
C ASP A 141 6.07 17.26 1.37
N ALA A 142 6.21 17.55 2.66
CA ALA A 142 5.19 17.22 3.64
C ALA A 142 3.83 17.86 3.29
N ALA A 143 3.85 19.00 2.59
CA ALA A 143 2.66 19.62 2.04
C ALA A 143 1.99 18.73 0.98
N GLU A 144 2.74 18.17 0.02
CA GLU A 144 2.19 17.26 -1.00
C GLU A 144 1.56 16.00 -0.38
N ALA A 145 2.19 15.45 0.65
CA ALA A 145 1.65 14.29 1.38
C ALA A 145 0.32 14.63 2.08
N ASN A 146 0.23 15.80 2.73
CA ASN A 146 -1.01 16.25 3.35
C ASN A 146 -2.11 16.49 2.30
N GLU A 147 -1.77 17.15 1.19
CA GLU A 147 -2.72 17.41 0.09
C GLU A 147 -3.27 16.11 -0.51
N LEU A 148 -2.43 15.10 -0.70
CA LEU A 148 -2.87 13.79 -1.17
C LEU A 148 -3.82 13.12 -0.17
N ALA A 149 -3.49 13.14 1.12
CA ALA A 149 -4.33 12.55 2.15
C ALA A 149 -5.71 13.25 2.20
N GLU A 150 -5.75 14.58 2.15
CA GLU A 150 -7.01 15.35 2.08
C GLU A 150 -7.82 15.02 0.82
N ARG A 151 -7.15 14.92 -0.33
CA ARG A 151 -7.81 14.56 -1.59
C ARG A 151 -8.46 13.18 -1.51
N ILE A 152 -7.76 12.18 -0.97
CA ILE A 152 -8.31 10.83 -0.79
C ILE A 152 -9.49 10.87 0.18
N LEU A 153 -9.39 11.56 1.33
CA LEU A 153 -10.51 11.70 2.28
C LEU A 153 -11.73 12.33 1.62
N HIS A 154 -11.53 13.38 0.83
CA HIS A 154 -12.61 14.05 0.12
C HIS A 154 -13.30 13.12 -0.88
N VAL A 155 -12.53 12.36 -1.67
CA VAL A 155 -13.07 11.36 -2.61
C VAL A 155 -13.83 10.26 -1.86
N SER A 156 -13.27 9.71 -0.77
CA SER A 156 -13.93 8.70 0.05
C SER A 156 -15.25 9.23 0.64
N ALA A 157 -15.27 10.47 1.11
CA ALA A 157 -16.49 11.10 1.64
C ALA A 157 -17.58 11.26 0.57
N ILE A 158 -17.22 11.65 -0.65
CA ILE A 158 -18.16 11.74 -1.78
C ILE A 158 -18.71 10.35 -2.13
N ILE A 159 -17.87 9.31 -2.18
CA ILE A 159 -18.29 7.94 -2.48
C ILE A 159 -19.29 7.45 -1.43
N VAL A 160 -18.98 7.63 -0.13
CA VAL A 160 -19.88 7.25 0.97
C VAL A 160 -21.19 8.03 0.91
N ALA A 161 -21.15 9.34 0.62
CA ALA A 161 -22.35 10.17 0.53
C ALA A 161 -23.23 9.86 -0.69
N GLY A 162 -22.64 9.53 -1.84
CA GLY A 162 -23.37 9.22 -3.07
C GLY A 162 -23.99 7.82 -3.11
N LEU A 163 -23.60 6.94 -2.19
CA LEU A 163 -24.16 5.58 -2.03
C LEU A 163 -25.31 5.51 -1.00
N ARG A 164 -25.64 6.63 -0.35
CA ARG A 164 -26.78 6.79 0.57
C ARG A 164 -27.96 7.43 -0.16
#